data_AF-A0A9P7XGT6-F1
#
_entry.id   AF-A0A9P7XGT6-F1
#
_cell.length_a   1.000
_cell.length_b   1.000
_cell.length_c   1.000
_cell.angle_alpha   90.00
_cell.angle_beta   90.00
_cell.angle_gamma   90.00
#
_symmetry.space_group_name_H-M   'P 1'
#
loop_
_entity.id
_entity.type
_entity.pdbx_description
1 polymer ?
#
loop_
_entity_poly.entity_id
_entity_poly.type
_entity_poly.pdbx_seq_one_letter_code
_entity_poly.pdbx_strand_id
1 'polypeptide(L)'
;MSNVSNPPPLEELKFHGSPNEDVSDFLGAIKRATLTQGRHLDHEWVIEYIESCLRGDALDWFDEMDPDELAAMDWRSLRKTFLGRFRAAPPATPTAAPTPGATTAADAKAKAAKRAKSETEEAAITEPGASMTAAKKATTTVSNKGAAAMEAAMATEMAAAAEAATRAATAAAKRAVTAAATATKAATAAAEAKAAVAEMTAAAGKERIAAVKQEVEAPLPATVSAKFGALNALLVHKILIIGNSGVGKSS
;
A
#
# COMPACT_ATOMS: atom_id res chain seq x y z
N MET A 1 -31.49 6.38 8.96
CA MET A 1 -30.26 5.89 9.62
C MET A 1 -29.55 5.02 8.60
N SER A 2 -28.60 5.59 7.85
CA SER A 2 -27.89 4.84 6.80
C SER A 2 -26.87 3.90 7.43
N ASN A 3 -26.72 2.69 6.88
CA ASN A 3 -25.77 1.68 7.37
C ASN A 3 -24.40 2.30 7.63
N VAL A 4 -23.94 2.19 8.89
CA VAL A 4 -22.51 2.26 9.17
C VAL A 4 -21.94 0.98 8.54
N SER A 5 -21.35 1.12 7.35
CA SER A 5 -20.69 0.00 6.68
C SER A 5 -19.61 -0.55 7.59
N ASN A 6 -19.92 -1.68 8.24
CA ASN A 6 -18.90 -2.57 8.74
C ASN A 6 -17.99 -2.87 7.53
N PRO A 7 -16.68 -2.60 7.59
CA PRO A 7 -15.81 -2.93 6.46
C PRO A 7 -15.95 -4.42 6.16
N PRO A 8 -16.00 -4.83 4.87
CA PRO A 8 -16.12 -6.24 4.53
C PRO A 8 -14.97 -7.02 5.19
N PRO A 9 -15.24 -8.24 5.70
CA PRO A 9 -14.20 -9.06 6.32
C PRO A 9 -13.05 -9.29 5.33
N LEU A 10 -11.83 -9.30 5.86
CA LEU A 10 -10.59 -9.21 5.07
C LEU A 10 -10.45 -10.32 4.02
N GLU A 11 -11.10 -11.47 4.23
CA GLU A 11 -11.10 -12.65 3.35
C GLU A 11 -11.85 -12.47 2.00
N GLU A 12 -12.68 -11.42 1.88
CA GLU A 12 -13.50 -11.16 0.70
C GLU A 12 -12.80 -10.23 -0.31
N LEU A 13 -11.81 -9.44 0.12
CA LEU A 13 -11.12 -8.50 -0.76
C LEU A 13 -10.06 -9.21 -1.62
N LYS A 14 -10.47 -9.64 -2.81
CA LYS A 14 -9.60 -10.29 -3.81
C LYS A 14 -9.55 -9.43 -5.06
N PHE A 15 -8.36 -9.31 -5.66
CA PHE A 15 -8.14 -8.63 -6.93
C PHE A 15 -7.34 -9.54 -7.86
N HIS A 16 -7.84 -9.76 -9.07
CA HIS A 16 -7.23 -10.65 -10.07
C HIS A 16 -6.41 -9.90 -11.13
N GLY A 17 -6.50 -8.57 -11.17
CA GLY A 17 -5.89 -7.74 -12.23
C GLY A 17 -6.66 -7.79 -13.55
N SER A 18 -7.88 -8.34 -13.54
CA SER A 18 -8.69 -8.52 -14.73
C SER A 18 -9.21 -7.16 -15.25
N PRO A 19 -9.36 -6.98 -16.58
CA PRO A 19 -9.82 -5.71 -17.16
C PRO A 19 -11.26 -5.31 -16.78
N ASN A 20 -12.01 -6.21 -16.15
CA ASN A 20 -13.36 -5.97 -15.63
C ASN A 20 -13.37 -5.50 -14.16
N GLU A 21 -12.23 -5.49 -13.48
CA GLU A 21 -12.11 -5.09 -12.07
C GLU A 21 -11.63 -3.64 -11.95
N ASP A 22 -12.32 -2.81 -11.17
CA ASP A 22 -11.85 -1.44 -10.90
C ASP A 22 -10.79 -1.42 -9.78
N VAL A 23 -9.52 -1.37 -10.19
CA VAL A 23 -8.35 -1.14 -9.33
C VAL A 23 -8.53 0.06 -8.38
N SER A 24 -9.35 1.05 -8.75
CA SER A 24 -9.63 2.23 -7.92
C SER A 24 -10.46 1.92 -6.68
N ASP A 25 -11.45 1.02 -6.78
CA ASP A 25 -12.24 0.60 -5.61
C ASP A 25 -11.49 -0.43 -4.76
N PHE A 26 -10.71 -1.33 -5.37
CA PHE A 26 -9.78 -2.20 -4.64
C PHE A 26 -8.82 -1.41 -3.73
N LEU A 27 -8.11 -0.43 -4.29
CA LEU A 27 -7.24 0.47 -3.51
C LEU A 27 -8.03 1.35 -2.52
N GLY A 28 -9.29 1.65 -2.83
CA GLY A 28 -10.23 2.31 -1.92
C GLY A 28 -10.55 1.43 -0.70
N ALA A 29 -10.79 0.14 -0.92
CA ALA A 29 -11.08 -0.85 0.12
C ALA A 29 -9.86 -1.11 1.01
N ILE A 30 -8.66 -1.29 0.44
CA ILE A 30 -7.41 -1.38 1.19
C ILE A 30 -7.24 -0.15 2.08
N LYS A 31 -7.38 1.06 1.53
CA LYS A 31 -7.25 2.29 2.32
C LYS A 31 -8.26 2.38 3.46
N ARG A 32 -9.50 1.88 3.28
CA ARG A 32 -10.50 1.80 4.35
C ARG A 32 -10.04 0.83 5.43
N ALA A 33 -9.59 -0.38 5.06
CA ALA A 33 -9.10 -1.40 6.00
C ALA A 33 -7.88 -0.93 6.81
N THR A 34 -6.86 -0.37 6.16
CA THR A 34 -5.62 0.10 6.81
C THR A 34 -5.89 1.28 7.76
N LEU A 35 -6.87 2.14 7.46
CA LEU A 35 -7.34 3.18 8.36
C LEU A 35 -8.11 2.63 9.56
N THR A 36 -9.04 1.69 9.35
CA THR A 36 -9.80 1.05 10.45
C THR A 36 -8.88 0.33 11.44
N GLN A 37 -7.81 -0.31 10.96
CA GLN A 37 -6.82 -0.99 11.82
C GLN A 37 -5.74 -0.04 12.39
N GLY A 38 -5.75 1.25 12.02
CA GLY A 38 -4.74 2.21 12.44
C GLY A 38 -3.33 1.96 11.89
N ARG A 39 -3.19 1.12 10.85
CA ARG A 39 -1.91 0.70 10.23
C ARG A 39 -1.57 1.44 8.92
N HIS A 40 -2.35 2.44 8.53
CA HIS A 40 -2.12 3.22 7.30
C HIS A 40 -0.76 3.97 7.15
N LEU A 41 0.10 3.95 8.17
CA LEU A 41 1.48 4.49 8.16
C LEU A 41 2.55 3.40 8.23
N ASP A 42 2.14 2.13 8.34
CA ASP A 42 3.00 0.98 8.52
C ASP A 42 3.21 0.34 7.13
N HIS A 43 4.34 0.67 6.50
CA HIS A 43 4.55 0.38 5.07
C HIS A 43 4.67 -1.12 4.81
N GLU A 44 5.48 -1.83 5.61
CA GLU A 44 5.64 -3.28 5.56
C GLU A 44 4.28 -3.97 5.74
N TRP A 45 3.52 -3.60 6.78
CA TRP A 45 2.20 -4.16 7.03
C TRP A 45 1.21 -3.91 5.88
N VAL A 46 1.25 -2.73 5.25
CA VAL A 46 0.39 -2.40 4.10
C VAL A 46 0.77 -3.22 2.86
N ILE A 47 2.05 -3.52 2.66
CA ILE A 47 2.55 -4.35 1.56
C ILE A 47 2.10 -5.80 1.75
N GLU A 48 2.38 -6.42 2.91
CA GLU A 48 1.92 -7.76 3.27
C GLU A 48 0.38 -7.89 3.14
N TYR A 49 -0.35 -6.86 3.60
CA TYR A 49 -1.80 -6.83 3.51
C TYR A 49 -2.28 -6.81 2.05
N ILE A 50 -1.64 -6.05 1.16
CA ILE A 50 -1.98 -6.04 -0.27
C ILE A 50 -1.69 -7.39 -0.89
N GLU A 51 -0.48 -7.94 -0.70
CA GLU A 51 -0.06 -9.25 -1.21
C GLU A 51 -1.10 -10.33 -0.89
N SER A 52 -1.56 -10.37 0.38
CA SER A 52 -2.59 -11.30 0.84
C SER A 52 -3.95 -11.19 0.11
N CYS A 53 -4.21 -10.05 -0.55
CA CYS A 53 -5.42 -9.76 -1.34
C CYS A 53 -5.23 -9.98 -2.87
N LEU A 54 -4.01 -10.06 -3.39
CA LEU A 54 -3.74 -10.23 -4.83
C LEU A 54 -3.83 -11.70 -5.27
N ARG A 55 -4.28 -11.97 -6.49
CA ARG A 55 -4.31 -13.30 -7.10
C ARG A 55 -4.06 -13.20 -8.61
N GLY A 56 -3.63 -14.29 -9.25
CA GLY A 56 -3.42 -14.36 -10.70
C GLY A 56 -2.43 -13.29 -11.19
N ASP A 57 -2.67 -12.74 -12.38
CA ASP A 57 -1.86 -11.70 -13.04
C ASP A 57 -1.47 -10.53 -12.11
N ALA A 58 -2.31 -10.18 -11.13
CA ALA A 58 -2.02 -9.11 -10.19
C ALA A 58 -1.00 -9.50 -9.12
N LEU A 59 -0.96 -10.76 -8.70
CA LEU A 59 0.04 -11.30 -7.78
C LEU A 59 1.35 -11.57 -8.51
N ASP A 60 1.29 -12.21 -9.69
CA ASP A 60 2.48 -12.48 -10.52
C ASP A 60 3.26 -11.19 -10.81
N TRP A 61 2.56 -10.10 -11.15
CA TRP A 61 3.18 -8.79 -11.36
C TRP A 61 3.76 -8.15 -10.08
N PHE A 62 3.21 -8.47 -8.90
CA PHE A 62 3.69 -7.94 -7.63
C PHE A 62 4.97 -8.66 -7.17
N ASP A 63 5.03 -9.97 -7.38
CA ASP A 63 6.22 -10.81 -7.15
C ASP A 63 7.36 -10.49 -8.14
N GLU A 64 7.05 -9.93 -9.32
CA GLU A 64 8.03 -9.39 -10.28
C GLU A 64 8.68 -8.07 -9.82
N MET A 65 8.18 -7.39 -8.78
CA MET A 65 8.76 -6.12 -8.31
C MET A 65 9.96 -6.34 -7.39
N ASP A 66 10.98 -5.47 -7.51
CA ASP A 66 12.13 -5.50 -6.62
C ASP A 66 11.73 -5.25 -5.15
N PRO A 67 12.06 -6.15 -4.19
CA PRO A 67 11.61 -6.05 -2.81
C PRO A 67 12.18 -4.81 -2.09
N ASP A 68 13.39 -4.37 -2.48
CA ASP A 68 14.00 -3.14 -1.97
C ASP A 68 13.25 -1.87 -2.43
N GLU A 69 12.70 -1.87 -3.65
CA GLU A 69 11.82 -0.78 -4.12
C GLU A 69 10.48 -0.82 -3.38
N LEU A 70 9.92 -2.01 -3.20
CA LEU A 70 8.65 -2.22 -2.50
C LEU A 70 8.72 -1.68 -1.06
N ALA A 71 9.75 -2.05 -0.29
CA ALA A 71 9.96 -1.60 1.09
C ALA A 71 10.13 -0.07 1.20
N ALA A 72 10.67 0.58 0.16
CA ALA A 72 10.84 2.03 0.10
C ALA A 72 9.58 2.78 -0.38
N MET A 73 8.56 2.10 -0.91
CA MET A 73 7.41 2.74 -1.54
C MET A 73 6.40 3.30 -0.54
N ASP A 74 6.05 4.58 -0.71
CA ASP A 74 4.94 5.19 -0.01
C ASP A 74 3.59 4.78 -0.62
N TRP A 75 2.52 4.79 0.18
CA TRP A 75 1.16 4.46 -0.28
C TRP A 75 0.73 5.25 -1.54
N ARG A 76 1.25 6.48 -1.71
CA ARG A 76 0.94 7.30 -2.88
C ARG A 76 1.64 6.81 -4.14
N SER A 77 2.89 6.35 -4.03
CA SER A 77 3.61 5.73 -5.15
C SER A 77 3.01 4.37 -5.49
N LEU A 78 2.75 3.52 -4.49
CA LEU A 78 2.08 2.22 -4.67
C LEU A 78 0.75 2.35 -5.41
N ARG A 79 -0.10 3.31 -4.99
CA ARG A 79 -1.34 3.65 -5.70
C ARG A 79 -1.11 4.11 -7.15
N LYS A 80 -0.05 4.88 -7.43
CA LYS A 80 0.27 5.29 -8.82
C LYS A 80 0.71 4.10 -9.66
N THR A 81 1.55 3.21 -9.11
CA THR A 81 2.07 2.04 -9.83
C THR A 81 0.94 1.08 -10.20
N PHE A 82 0.06 0.73 -9.24
CA PHE A 82 -1.15 -0.06 -9.51
C PHE A 82 -2.07 0.58 -10.56
N LEU A 83 -2.31 1.90 -10.46
CA LEU A 83 -3.11 2.61 -11.46
C LEU A 83 -2.42 2.64 -12.83
N GLY A 84 -1.09 2.72 -12.88
CA GLY A 84 -0.32 2.64 -14.13
C GLY A 84 -0.43 1.27 -14.79
N ARG A 85 -0.36 0.19 -14.00
CA ARG A 85 -0.37 -1.20 -14.48
C ARG A 85 -1.75 -1.69 -14.93
N PHE A 86 -2.79 -1.48 -14.10
CA PHE A 86 -4.11 -2.11 -14.30
C PHE A 86 -5.19 -1.18 -14.85
N ARG A 87 -5.03 0.15 -14.75
CA ARG A 87 -5.97 1.10 -15.38
C ARG A 87 -5.65 1.36 -16.86
N ALA A 88 -4.42 1.05 -17.28
CA ALA A 88 -4.03 1.01 -18.69
C ALA A 88 -4.52 -0.28 -19.33
N ALA A 89 -5.80 -0.30 -19.72
CA ALA A 89 -6.41 -1.42 -20.43
C ALA A 89 -5.81 -1.60 -21.84
N PRO A 90 -5.94 -2.82 -22.41
CA PRO A 90 -5.45 -4.10 -21.91
C PRO A 90 -3.97 -4.29 -22.30
N PRO A 91 -3.27 -5.36 -21.85
CA PRO A 91 -2.05 -5.77 -22.55
C PRO A 91 -2.37 -6.00 -24.03
N ALA A 92 -1.54 -5.44 -24.91
CA ALA A 92 -1.51 -5.91 -26.29
C ALA A 92 -1.25 -7.42 -26.26
N THR A 93 -2.07 -8.18 -27.00
CA THR A 93 -1.98 -9.64 -27.10
C THR A 93 -0.53 -10.10 -27.21
N PRO A 94 -0.09 -11.15 -26.48
CA PRO A 94 1.22 -11.73 -26.69
C PRO A 94 1.31 -12.27 -28.12
N THR A 95 1.95 -11.51 -29.00
CA THR A 95 2.39 -12.01 -30.30
C THR A 95 3.26 -13.24 -30.06
N ALA A 96 2.95 -14.31 -30.80
CA ALA A 96 3.35 -15.67 -30.49
C ALA A 96 4.86 -15.88 -30.25
N ALA A 97 5.13 -16.89 -29.43
CA ALA A 97 6.47 -17.41 -29.12
C ALA A 97 7.33 -17.68 -30.39
N PRO A 98 8.67 -17.62 -30.26
CA PRO A 98 9.57 -17.84 -31.40
C PRO A 98 9.44 -19.27 -31.94
N THR A 99 9.30 -19.38 -33.27
CA THR A 99 9.43 -20.68 -33.96
C THR A 99 10.90 -20.89 -34.33
N PRO A 100 11.59 -21.92 -33.79
CA PRO A 100 12.93 -22.28 -34.24
C PRO A 100 12.84 -23.09 -35.54
N GLY A 101 13.23 -22.48 -36.67
CA GLY A 101 13.04 -23.04 -38.02
C GLY A 101 14.10 -22.58 -39.03
N ALA A 102 15.34 -23.04 -38.84
CA ALA A 102 16.51 -23.08 -39.73
C ALA A 102 16.51 -22.34 -41.10
N THR A 103 17.56 -21.51 -41.29
CA THR A 103 18.45 -21.46 -42.49
C THR A 103 17.82 -21.05 -43.84
N THR A 104 18.18 -19.91 -44.44
CA THR A 104 19.43 -19.72 -45.23
C THR A 104 19.76 -18.22 -45.45
N ALA A 105 21.00 -17.95 -45.85
CA ALA A 105 21.65 -16.63 -45.94
C ALA A 105 21.22 -15.69 -47.09
N ALA A 106 21.81 -14.47 -47.03
CA ALA A 106 22.28 -13.62 -48.14
C ALA A 106 21.51 -12.30 -48.47
N ASP A 107 22.14 -11.21 -48.01
CA ASP A 107 22.55 -10.01 -48.78
C ASP A 107 21.59 -8.88 -49.23
N ALA A 108 22.14 -7.66 -49.13
CA ALA A 108 21.94 -6.47 -49.95
C ALA A 108 20.58 -5.71 -50.03
N LYS A 109 20.56 -4.56 -49.33
CA LYS A 109 20.61 -3.20 -49.95
C LYS A 109 19.41 -2.66 -50.76
N ALA A 110 18.73 -1.69 -50.13
CA ALA A 110 18.06 -0.51 -50.70
C ALA A 110 16.86 -0.69 -51.68
N LYS A 111 15.78 0.09 -51.47
CA LYS A 111 15.53 1.39 -52.16
C LYS A 111 14.15 1.96 -51.76
N ALA A 112 13.93 3.25 -52.05
CA ALA A 112 12.76 4.03 -51.63
C ALA A 112 11.49 3.88 -52.50
N ALA A 113 10.36 4.38 -51.95
CA ALA A 113 9.04 4.61 -52.56
C ALA A 113 8.23 3.34 -52.94
N LYS A 114 6.90 3.27 -52.72
CA LYS A 114 5.90 4.10 -53.42
C LYS A 114 4.45 3.93 -52.87
N ARG A 115 3.88 5.04 -52.42
CA ARG A 115 2.46 5.48 -52.43
C ARG A 115 1.42 4.64 -53.24
N ALA A 116 0.43 4.07 -52.56
CA ALA A 116 -1.00 3.91 -52.93
C ALA A 116 -1.74 3.39 -51.66
N LYS A 117 -2.81 4.00 -51.13
CA LYS A 117 -4.16 4.28 -51.65
C LYS A 117 -5.04 3.02 -51.79
N SER A 118 -5.93 2.84 -50.81
CA SER A 118 -7.22 2.15 -50.93
C SER A 118 -8.26 2.94 -50.13
N GLU A 119 -9.45 3.05 -50.71
CA GLU A 119 -10.60 3.89 -50.35
C GLU A 119 -11.84 3.08 -50.83
N THR A 120 -13.04 3.28 -50.26
CA THR A 120 -14.31 2.64 -50.71
C THR A 120 -14.42 1.12 -50.38
N GLU A 121 -15.56 0.42 -50.23
CA GLU A 121 -17.02 0.73 -50.08
C GLU A 121 -17.45 0.76 -48.56
N GLU A 122 -18.72 0.65 -48.13
CA GLU A 122 -19.94 1.47 -48.34
C GLU A 122 -21.08 0.91 -47.39
N ALA A 123 -22.32 1.44 -47.47
CA ALA A 123 -23.59 0.95 -46.89
C ALA A 123 -23.83 1.11 -45.35
N ALA A 124 -25.02 1.49 -44.86
CA ALA A 124 -26.22 2.03 -45.52
C ALA A 124 -27.20 2.68 -44.50
N ILE A 125 -27.67 3.90 -44.81
CA ILE A 125 -28.99 4.53 -44.52
C ILE A 125 -29.89 4.00 -43.39
N THR A 126 -30.40 4.91 -42.54
CA THR A 126 -31.83 5.34 -42.50
C THR A 126 -32.04 6.56 -41.57
N GLU A 127 -32.37 7.71 -42.16
CA GLU A 127 -33.31 8.69 -41.58
C GLU A 127 -34.63 8.59 -42.37
N PRO A 128 -35.79 9.03 -41.83
CA PRO A 128 -36.24 10.40 -42.14
C PRO A 128 -37.04 11.11 -41.02
N GLY A 129 -37.06 12.44 -41.00
CA GLY A 129 -37.88 13.19 -40.03
C GLY A 129 -37.85 14.71 -40.10
N ALA A 130 -38.00 15.31 -41.28
CA ALA A 130 -37.97 16.78 -41.42
C ALA A 130 -39.22 17.48 -40.85
N SER A 131 -39.02 18.64 -40.21
CA SER A 131 -40.01 19.72 -40.21
C SER A 131 -39.36 21.10 -40.06
N MET A 132 -39.57 21.97 -41.06
CA MET A 132 -39.24 23.39 -40.98
C MET A 132 -40.31 24.15 -40.17
N THR A 133 -39.99 25.34 -39.66
CA THR A 133 -40.54 26.63 -40.19
C THR A 133 -40.17 27.87 -39.35
N ALA A 134 -40.25 29.04 -40.02
CA ALA A 134 -40.57 30.36 -39.46
C ALA A 134 -39.59 31.09 -38.50
N ALA A 135 -38.59 31.72 -39.13
CA ALA A 135 -38.33 33.16 -39.04
C ALA A 135 -38.87 34.00 -37.84
N LYS A 136 -37.93 34.58 -37.07
CA LYS A 136 -38.07 35.97 -36.60
C LYS A 136 -36.70 36.61 -36.28
N LYS A 137 -36.21 37.51 -37.14
CA LYS A 137 -35.14 38.45 -36.78
C LYS A 137 -35.78 39.59 -35.98
N ALA A 138 -35.51 39.65 -34.68
CA ALA A 138 -35.78 40.82 -33.86
C ALA A 138 -34.46 41.59 -33.65
N THR A 139 -34.30 42.71 -34.35
CA THR A 139 -33.20 43.64 -34.09
C THR A 139 -33.54 44.47 -32.86
N THR A 140 -33.04 44.06 -31.69
CA THR A 140 -33.21 44.82 -30.45
C THR A 140 -32.17 45.93 -30.36
N THR A 141 -32.60 47.17 -30.61
CA THR A 141 -31.82 48.37 -30.33
C THR A 141 -31.65 48.53 -28.81
N VAL A 142 -30.49 48.15 -28.28
CA VAL A 142 -30.14 48.37 -26.87
C VAL A 142 -29.75 49.84 -26.65
N SER A 143 -30.39 50.48 -25.69
CA SER A 143 -30.19 51.89 -25.36
C SER A 143 -28.93 52.08 -24.49
N ASN A 144 -27.99 52.94 -24.92
CA ASN A 144 -26.66 53.15 -24.30
C ASN A 144 -26.68 53.86 -22.92
N LYS A 145 -27.73 53.68 -22.11
CA LYS A 145 -27.85 54.28 -20.76
C LYS A 145 -27.57 53.31 -19.61
N GLY A 146 -27.28 52.03 -19.90
CA GLY A 146 -26.98 51.00 -18.89
C GLY A 146 -25.49 50.80 -18.56
N ALA A 147 -24.56 51.25 -19.41
CA ALA A 147 -23.14 50.90 -19.31
C ALA A 147 -22.47 51.35 -17.98
N ALA A 148 -22.74 52.58 -17.54
CA ALA A 148 -22.16 53.12 -16.30
C ALA A 148 -22.67 52.41 -15.03
N ALA A 149 -23.87 51.81 -15.06
CA ALA A 149 -24.41 51.07 -13.92
C ALA A 149 -23.82 49.66 -13.82
N MET A 150 -23.49 49.02 -14.94
CA MET A 150 -22.86 47.70 -14.96
C MET A 150 -21.40 47.74 -14.47
N GLU A 151 -20.65 48.80 -14.77
CA GLU A 151 -19.27 48.92 -14.29
C GLU A 151 -19.20 49.10 -12.75
N ALA A 152 -20.10 49.93 -12.19
CA ALA A 152 -20.22 50.09 -10.74
C ALA A 152 -20.63 48.77 -10.02
N ALA A 153 -21.46 47.94 -10.66
CA ALA A 153 -21.82 46.62 -10.14
C ALA A 153 -20.62 45.66 -10.13
N MET A 154 -19.86 45.58 -11.24
CA MET A 154 -18.64 44.74 -11.32
C MET A 154 -17.57 45.17 -10.29
N ALA A 155 -17.36 46.48 -10.11
CA ALA A 155 -16.41 46.97 -9.10
C ALA A 155 -16.81 46.57 -7.67
N THR A 156 -18.11 46.58 -7.37
CA THR A 156 -18.65 46.16 -6.06
C THR A 156 -18.48 44.65 -5.84
N GLU A 157 -18.73 43.83 -6.87
CA GLU A 157 -18.57 42.38 -6.79
C GLU A 157 -17.09 41.96 -6.64
N MET A 158 -16.18 42.63 -7.35
CA MET A 158 -14.74 42.39 -7.24
C MET A 158 -14.19 42.75 -5.85
N ALA A 159 -14.69 43.83 -5.23
CA ALA A 159 -14.33 44.19 -3.85
C ALA A 159 -14.82 43.15 -2.83
N ALA A 160 -16.06 42.65 -2.99
CA ALA A 160 -16.61 41.58 -2.14
C ALA A 160 -15.82 40.26 -2.29
N ALA A 161 -15.40 39.91 -3.50
CA ALA A 161 -14.56 38.75 -3.76
C ALA A 161 -13.17 38.86 -3.10
N ALA A 162 -12.56 40.05 -3.13
CA ALA A 162 -11.28 40.30 -2.45
C ALA A 162 -11.40 40.15 -0.93
N GLU A 163 -12.45 40.69 -0.30
CA GLU A 163 -12.65 40.54 1.14
C GLU A 163 -12.95 39.08 1.54
N ALA A 164 -13.73 38.35 0.73
CA ALA A 164 -13.98 36.93 0.92
C ALA A 164 -12.68 36.10 0.84
N ALA A 165 -11.80 36.39 -0.12
CA ALA A 165 -10.49 35.75 -0.23
C ALA A 165 -9.60 36.03 0.99
N THR A 166 -9.57 37.28 1.50
CA THR A 166 -8.83 37.62 2.73
C THR A 166 -9.38 36.87 3.95
N ARG A 167 -10.71 36.83 4.14
CA ARG A 167 -11.34 36.08 5.23
C ARG A 167 -11.04 34.57 5.14
N ALA A 168 -11.03 33.99 3.94
CA ALA A 168 -10.67 32.59 3.70
C ALA A 168 -9.20 32.30 4.07
N ALA A 169 -8.27 33.18 3.66
CA ALA A 169 -6.86 33.07 4.01
C ALA A 169 -6.63 33.16 5.54
N THR A 170 -7.29 34.10 6.23
CA THR A 170 -7.22 34.22 7.70
C THR A 170 -7.79 32.98 8.40
N ALA A 171 -8.89 32.41 7.90
CA ALA A 171 -9.46 31.17 8.44
C ALA A 171 -8.55 29.96 8.23
N ALA A 172 -7.88 29.86 7.07
CA ALA A 172 -6.89 28.83 6.79
C ALA A 172 -5.66 28.94 7.72
N ALA A 173 -5.12 30.14 7.92
CA ALA A 173 -4.02 30.39 8.84
C ALA A 173 -4.39 29.99 10.29
N LYS A 174 -5.58 30.36 10.77
CA LYS A 174 -6.06 29.97 12.11
C LYS A 174 -6.17 28.45 12.25
N ARG A 175 -6.69 27.75 11.24
CA ARG A 175 -6.76 26.27 11.21
C ARG A 175 -5.37 25.63 11.25
N ALA A 176 -4.40 26.16 10.50
CA ALA A 176 -3.03 25.67 10.50
C ALA A 176 -2.37 25.79 11.89
N VAL A 177 -2.54 26.94 12.56
CA VAL A 177 -2.01 27.16 13.92
C VAL A 177 -2.66 26.19 14.94
N THR A 178 -3.99 25.97 14.87
CA THR A 178 -4.66 25.00 15.74
C THR A 178 -4.17 23.57 15.47
N ALA A 179 -4.02 23.17 14.21
CA ALA A 179 -3.52 21.85 13.83
C ALA A 179 -2.09 21.60 14.34
N ALA A 180 -1.20 22.61 14.21
CA ALA A 180 0.16 22.55 14.75
C ALA A 180 0.15 22.37 16.28
N ALA A 181 -0.67 23.14 17.01
CA ALA A 181 -0.78 23.01 18.46
C ALA A 181 -1.28 21.62 18.91
N THR A 182 -2.23 21.03 18.18
CA THR A 182 -2.70 19.65 18.44
C THR A 182 -1.65 18.60 18.13
N ALA A 183 -0.86 18.78 17.07
CA ALA A 183 0.22 17.87 16.70
C ALA A 183 1.33 17.87 17.76
N THR A 184 1.75 19.05 18.24
CA THR A 184 2.73 19.16 19.34
C THR A 184 2.22 18.48 20.61
N LYS A 185 0.95 18.71 21.00
CA LYS A 185 0.37 18.06 22.18
C LYS A 185 0.33 16.52 22.05
N ALA A 186 0.00 16.01 20.86
CA ALA A 186 0.02 14.57 20.59
C ALA A 186 1.45 13.99 20.65
N ALA A 187 2.45 14.71 20.14
CA ALA A 187 3.84 14.30 20.20
C ALA A 187 4.36 14.24 21.66
N THR A 188 4.02 15.22 22.51
CA THR A 188 4.36 15.18 23.94
C THR A 188 3.72 13.99 24.64
N ALA A 189 2.42 13.76 24.46
CA ALA A 189 1.72 12.62 25.06
C ALA A 189 2.29 11.26 24.60
N ALA A 190 2.72 11.15 23.34
CA ALA A 190 3.39 9.96 22.82
C ALA A 190 4.79 9.75 23.43
N ALA A 191 5.51 10.82 23.75
CA ALA A 191 6.80 10.74 24.44
C ALA A 191 6.63 10.29 25.91
N GLU A 192 5.64 10.85 26.62
CA GLU A 192 5.29 10.45 27.99
C GLU A 192 4.85 8.98 28.07
N ALA A 193 4.00 8.53 27.13
CA ALA A 193 3.60 7.13 27.04
C ALA A 193 4.79 6.17 26.80
N LYS A 194 5.73 6.55 25.92
CA LYS A 194 6.97 5.78 25.70
C LYS A 194 7.85 5.71 26.95
N ALA A 195 7.97 6.81 27.70
CA ALA A 195 8.71 6.83 28.96
C ALA A 195 8.08 5.90 30.01
N ALA A 196 6.74 5.92 30.16
CA ALA A 196 6.03 5.04 31.08
C ALA A 196 6.20 3.55 30.73
N VAL A 197 6.17 3.19 29.44
CA VAL A 197 6.42 1.81 28.98
C VAL A 197 7.88 1.39 29.25
N ALA A 198 8.85 2.29 29.06
CA ALA A 198 10.25 2.02 29.39
C ALA A 198 10.45 1.81 30.91
N GLU A 199 9.77 2.57 31.75
CA GLU A 199 9.82 2.39 33.21
C GLU A 199 9.17 1.06 33.65
N MET A 200 7.99 0.72 33.11
CA MET A 200 7.28 -0.52 33.43
C MET A 200 8.09 -1.77 33.00
N THR A 201 8.74 -1.72 31.84
CA THR A 201 9.61 -2.81 31.36
C THR A 201 10.90 -2.92 32.17
N ALA A 202 11.49 -1.80 32.60
CA ALA A 202 12.64 -1.80 33.51
C ALA A 202 12.30 -2.35 34.92
N ALA A 203 11.10 -2.08 35.43
CA ALA A 203 10.59 -2.66 36.68
C ALA A 203 10.40 -4.18 36.57
N ALA A 204 9.69 -4.64 35.54
CA ALA A 204 9.48 -6.08 35.28
C ALA A 204 10.80 -6.85 35.08
N GLY A 205 11.80 -6.23 34.42
CA GLY A 205 13.13 -6.81 34.27
C GLY A 205 13.84 -7.08 35.60
N LYS A 206 13.78 -6.12 36.54
CA LYS A 206 14.38 -6.27 37.88
C LYS A 206 13.70 -7.38 38.69
N GLU A 207 12.38 -7.47 38.63
CA GLU A 207 11.62 -8.49 39.36
C GLU A 207 11.93 -9.91 38.85
N ARG A 208 12.02 -10.10 37.52
CA ARG A 208 12.41 -11.40 36.93
C ARG A 208 13.84 -11.80 37.31
N ILE A 209 14.78 -10.86 37.35
CA ILE A 209 16.16 -11.12 37.79
C ILE A 209 16.19 -11.52 39.28
N ALA A 210 15.40 -10.87 40.14
CA ALA A 210 15.29 -11.21 41.54
C ALA A 210 14.70 -12.62 41.76
N ALA A 211 13.64 -12.97 41.02
CA ALA A 211 13.03 -14.30 41.05
C ALA A 211 14.01 -15.40 40.62
N VAL A 212 14.72 -15.22 39.50
CA VAL A 212 15.75 -16.18 39.04
C VAL A 212 16.87 -16.32 40.06
N LYS A 213 17.30 -15.21 40.71
CA LYS A 213 18.32 -15.29 41.77
C LYS A 213 17.81 -16.13 42.96
N GLN A 214 16.56 -15.93 43.39
CA GLN A 214 15.97 -16.71 44.48
C GLN A 214 15.84 -18.20 44.13
N GLU A 215 15.55 -18.54 42.87
CA GLU A 215 15.46 -19.92 42.40
C GLU A 215 16.83 -20.63 42.33
N VAL A 216 17.90 -19.90 41.97
CA VAL A 216 19.29 -20.41 41.98
C VAL A 216 19.87 -20.53 43.39
N GLU A 217 19.51 -19.63 44.30
CA GLU A 217 19.98 -19.60 45.70
C GLU A 217 19.14 -20.49 46.64
N ALA A 218 18.02 -21.05 46.14
CA ALA A 218 17.24 -22.04 46.86
C ALA A 218 18.06 -23.33 47.10
N PRO A 219 18.13 -23.84 48.35
CA PRO A 219 18.89 -25.04 48.64
C PRO A 219 18.31 -26.23 47.87
N LEU A 220 19.15 -26.88 47.04
CA LEU A 220 18.77 -28.05 46.24
C LEU A 220 18.03 -29.07 47.12
N PRO A 221 16.83 -29.52 46.73
CA PRO A 221 16.08 -30.50 47.52
C PRO A 221 16.92 -31.77 47.66
N ALA A 222 17.01 -32.30 48.89
CA ALA A 222 17.96 -33.37 49.24
C ALA A 222 17.87 -34.62 48.34
N THR A 223 16.71 -34.83 47.71
CA THR A 223 16.44 -35.86 46.69
C THR A 223 17.30 -35.75 45.41
N VAL A 224 17.77 -34.55 45.04
CA VAL A 224 18.66 -34.36 43.88
C VAL A 224 20.10 -34.71 44.23
N SER A 225 20.56 -34.31 45.43
CA SER A 225 21.90 -34.64 45.94
C SER A 225 22.11 -36.15 46.04
N ALA A 226 21.13 -36.89 46.56
CA ALA A 226 21.18 -38.35 46.64
C ALA A 226 21.31 -39.04 45.27
N LYS A 227 20.62 -38.53 44.24
CA LYS A 227 20.70 -39.07 42.86
C LYS A 227 22.04 -38.77 42.20
N PHE A 228 22.61 -37.58 42.40
CA PHE A 228 23.93 -37.23 41.88
C PHE A 228 25.05 -38.06 42.54
N GLY A 229 24.97 -38.29 43.86
CA GLY A 229 25.88 -39.19 44.56
C GLY A 229 25.88 -40.61 44.01
N ALA A 230 24.69 -41.17 43.79
CA ALA A 230 24.53 -42.52 43.22
C ALA A 230 25.10 -42.64 41.79
N LEU A 231 24.85 -41.64 40.93
CA LEU A 231 25.39 -41.59 39.56
C LEU A 231 26.92 -41.49 39.54
N ASN A 232 27.50 -40.65 40.41
CA ASN A 232 28.96 -40.47 40.47
C ASN A 232 29.66 -41.74 40.99
N ALA A 233 29.08 -42.41 42.01
CA ALA A 233 29.57 -43.70 42.50
C ALA A 233 29.54 -44.79 41.42
N LEU A 234 28.46 -44.85 40.61
CA LEU A 234 28.34 -45.81 39.51
C LEU A 234 29.39 -45.56 38.41
N LEU A 235 29.71 -44.30 38.13
CA LEU A 235 30.69 -43.91 37.13
C LEU A 235 32.12 -44.31 37.55
N VAL A 236 32.51 -43.99 38.79
CA VAL A 236 33.81 -44.39 39.37
C VAL A 236 33.95 -45.91 39.37
N HIS A 237 32.89 -46.66 39.73
CA HIS A 237 32.94 -48.12 39.75
C HIS A 237 33.11 -48.73 38.35
N LYS A 238 32.45 -48.17 37.31
CA LYS A 238 32.66 -48.60 35.92
C LYS A 238 34.08 -48.33 35.41
N ILE A 239 34.66 -47.18 35.73
CA ILE A 239 36.05 -46.86 35.34
C ILE A 239 37.04 -47.85 35.97
N LEU A 240 36.84 -48.20 37.24
CA LEU A 240 37.70 -49.16 37.96
C LEU A 240 37.65 -50.57 37.35
N ILE A 241 36.47 -51.04 36.93
CA ILE A 241 36.28 -52.37 36.32
C ILE A 241 36.95 -52.45 34.93
N ILE A 242 36.83 -51.39 34.12
CA ILE A 242 37.42 -51.35 32.77
C ILE A 242 38.96 -51.32 32.85
N GLY A 243 39.53 -50.58 33.80
CA GLY A 243 40.98 -50.47 33.98
C GLY A 243 41.68 -51.78 34.36
N ASN A 244 40.99 -52.71 35.04
CA ASN A 244 41.61 -53.94 35.55
C ASN A 244 41.59 -55.14 34.57
N SER A 245 41.02 -54.98 33.37
CA SER A 245 40.84 -56.08 32.40
C SER A 245 41.98 -56.19 31.36
N GLY A 246 43.02 -55.35 31.44
CA GLY A 246 44.06 -55.22 30.40
C GLY A 246 45.38 -55.96 30.62
N VAL A 247 45.63 -56.55 31.80
CA VAL A 247 46.93 -57.18 32.12
C VAL A 247 46.83 -58.69 32.08
N GLY A 248 47.08 -59.28 30.92
CA GLY A 248 47.35 -60.73 30.84
C GLY A 248 46.98 -61.42 29.52
N LYS A 249 47.85 -61.32 28.51
CA LYS A 249 48.40 -62.44 27.71
C LYS A 249 49.03 -61.95 26.40
N SER A 250 50.36 -61.90 26.41
CA SER A 250 51.18 -62.13 25.22
C SER A 250 52.32 -63.06 25.66
N SER A 251 52.27 -64.30 25.19
CA SER A 251 53.38 -65.27 25.23
C SER A 251 53.87 -65.51 23.81
#